data_AF-A0A7I8WCZ7-F1
#
_entry.id   AF-A0A7I8WCZ7-F1
#
_cell.length_a   1.000
_cell.length_b   1.000
_cell.length_c   1.000
_cell.angle_alpha   90.00
_cell.angle_beta   90.00
_cell.angle_gamma   90.00
#
_symmetry.space_group_name_H-M   'P 1'
#
loop_
_entity.id
_entity.type
_entity.pdbx_description
1 polymer ?
#
loop_
_entity_poly.entity_id
_entity_poly.type
_entity_poly.pdbx_seq_one_letter_code
_entity_poly.pdbx_strand_id
1 'polypeptide(L)'
;MQMDRVQHNTGFMYIKPTKASINFFKELWSNFKLSKRMSHDQGYFNELLEIRKLRNQSHLIKINKLPVKYFTCGTYYFNEDNRQFGVPGSKDTVVVHNNYIGSIAAKIYRFKENFLWSLDTSGYYSSRVTKYISYGNSIDFQENNYLKEIQALKNAMKIGQLSKRVVILPKFTCCACKKQRKSCSNFSTKCSLLSVLNIDAFDKKFANLYRESTFIHNPLTRKFDKSDIINLSHDQMFEISKYYNYSIVHFDHLYGKFDNYNYTDNHFKCDNYEQWNQNL
;
A
#
# COMPACT_ATOMS: atom_id res chain seq x y z
N MET A 1 -1.91 2.03 -16.67
CA MET A 1 -1.60 2.77 -15.44
C MET A 1 -2.64 3.88 -15.26
N GLN A 2 -3.29 3.94 -14.10
CA GLN A 2 -4.35 4.92 -13.81
C GLN A 2 -3.71 6.31 -13.57
N MET A 3 -4.12 7.33 -14.32
CA MET A 3 -3.58 8.70 -14.19
C MET A 3 -4.55 9.60 -13.43
N ASP A 4 -4.60 9.46 -12.11
CA ASP A 4 -5.57 10.15 -11.24
C ASP A 4 -5.54 11.68 -11.30
N ARG A 5 -4.44 12.27 -11.78
CA ARG A 5 -4.28 13.73 -11.91
C ARG A 5 -4.88 14.30 -13.20
N VAL A 6 -4.98 13.49 -14.25
CA VAL A 6 -5.32 13.95 -15.62
C VAL A 6 -6.66 13.38 -16.07
N GLN A 7 -6.96 12.14 -15.69
CA GLN A 7 -8.17 11.43 -16.10
C GLN A 7 -9.35 11.66 -15.15
N HIS A 8 -10.56 11.41 -15.65
CA HIS A 8 -11.74 11.31 -14.81
C HIS A 8 -11.69 10.01 -14.00
N ASN A 9 -11.82 10.12 -12.68
CA ASN A 9 -11.85 8.97 -11.78
C ASN A 9 -13.26 8.39 -11.68
N THR A 10 -13.39 7.07 -11.88
CA THR A 10 -14.69 6.37 -11.84
C THR A 10 -15.01 5.72 -10.50
N GLY A 11 -14.10 5.80 -9.51
CA GLY A 11 -14.26 5.14 -8.21
C GLY A 11 -15.43 5.67 -7.35
N PHE A 12 -15.92 6.87 -7.64
CA PHE A 12 -17.13 7.43 -7.02
C PHE A 12 -17.80 8.41 -7.96
N MET A 13 -19.05 8.12 -8.29
CA MET A 13 -19.82 8.91 -9.25
C MET A 13 -21.26 9.08 -8.76
N TYR A 14 -21.78 10.29 -8.93
CA TYR A 14 -23.21 10.54 -8.84
C TYR A 14 -23.75 10.72 -10.26
N ILE A 15 -24.71 9.88 -10.65
CA ILE A 15 -25.24 9.83 -12.00
C ILE A 15 -26.74 10.05 -11.95
N LYS A 16 -27.24 11.07 -12.65
CA LYS A 16 -28.67 11.24 -12.87
C LYS A 16 -29.13 10.25 -13.96
N PRO A 17 -30.23 9.50 -13.76
CA PRO A 17 -30.67 8.46 -14.70
C PRO A 17 -31.44 9.06 -15.90
N THR A 18 -30.75 9.74 -16.80
CA THR A 18 -31.32 10.25 -18.05
C THR A 18 -31.15 9.22 -19.17
N LYS A 19 -31.92 9.34 -20.27
CA LYS A 19 -31.72 8.47 -21.45
C LYS A 19 -30.26 8.50 -21.94
N ALA A 20 -29.63 9.67 -21.92
CA ALA A 20 -28.25 9.84 -22.36
C ALA A 20 -27.24 9.14 -21.44
N SER A 21 -27.38 9.28 -20.12
CA SER A 21 -26.47 8.62 -19.16
C SER A 21 -26.65 7.11 -19.16
N ILE A 22 -27.89 6.62 -19.23
CA ILE A 22 -28.17 5.18 -19.37
C ILE A 22 -27.52 4.62 -20.63
N ASN A 23 -27.66 5.29 -21.78
CA ASN A 23 -27.06 4.85 -23.03
C ASN A 23 -25.53 4.85 -22.97
N PHE A 24 -24.92 5.85 -22.31
CA PHE A 24 -23.47 5.87 -22.11
C PHE A 24 -22.97 4.71 -21.26
N PHE A 25 -23.63 4.40 -20.15
CA PHE A 25 -23.22 3.26 -19.32
C PHE A 25 -23.48 1.91 -19.99
N LYS A 26 -24.51 1.80 -20.83
CA LYS A 26 -24.72 0.61 -21.69
C LYS A 26 -23.58 0.44 -22.69
N GLU A 27 -23.18 1.52 -23.36
CA GLU A 27 -22.08 1.52 -24.33
C GLU A 27 -20.74 1.18 -23.64
N LEU A 28 -20.49 1.81 -22.48
CA LEU A 28 -19.33 1.52 -21.64
C LEU A 28 -19.26 0.03 -21.26
N TRP A 29 -20.38 -0.54 -20.81
CA TRP A 29 -20.47 -1.94 -20.41
C TRP A 29 -20.27 -2.91 -21.59
N SER A 30 -20.85 -2.59 -22.74
CA SER A 30 -20.64 -3.36 -23.97
C SER A 30 -19.16 -3.35 -24.39
N ASN A 31 -18.52 -2.18 -24.37
CA ASN A 31 -17.08 -2.07 -24.69
C ASN A 31 -16.22 -2.84 -23.71
N PHE A 32 -16.51 -2.74 -22.40
CA PHE A 32 -15.83 -3.50 -21.36
C PHE A 32 -15.92 -5.01 -21.62
N LYS A 33 -17.12 -5.53 -21.89
CA LYS A 33 -17.35 -6.97 -22.16
C LYS A 33 -16.70 -7.49 -23.43
N LEU A 34 -16.69 -6.68 -24.50
CA LEU A 34 -16.15 -7.08 -25.80
C LEU A 34 -14.63 -6.96 -25.86
N SER A 35 -14.05 -6.13 -25.01
CA SER A 35 -12.60 -5.99 -24.94
C SER A 35 -11.97 -7.25 -24.31
N LYS A 36 -10.93 -7.78 -24.97
CA LYS A 36 -9.97 -8.72 -24.34
C LYS A 36 -8.85 -7.99 -23.61
N ARG A 37 -8.86 -6.64 -23.63
CA ARG A 37 -7.88 -5.80 -22.94
C ARG A 37 -8.33 -5.67 -21.49
N MET A 38 -7.49 -6.12 -20.57
CA MET A 38 -7.73 -6.08 -19.14
C MET A 38 -7.50 -4.67 -18.61
N SER A 39 -8.32 -3.73 -19.08
CA SER A 39 -8.26 -2.32 -18.73
C SER A 39 -9.29 -2.05 -17.63
N HIS A 40 -8.90 -1.27 -16.61
CA HIS A 40 -9.81 -0.81 -15.55
C HIS A 40 -10.99 -0.03 -16.17
N ASP A 41 -12.15 -0.06 -15.51
CA ASP A 41 -13.36 0.68 -15.89
C ASP A 41 -13.09 2.17 -16.19
N GLN A 42 -12.19 2.79 -15.44
CA GLN A 42 -11.73 4.17 -15.67
C GLN A 42 -11.15 4.36 -17.09
N GLY A 43 -10.40 3.39 -17.61
CA GLY A 43 -9.80 3.47 -18.95
C GLY A 43 -10.87 3.59 -20.02
N TYR A 44 -11.83 2.66 -20.01
CA TYR A 44 -12.96 2.66 -20.94
C TYR A 44 -13.85 3.90 -20.79
N PHE A 45 -14.04 4.37 -19.56
CA PHE A 45 -14.82 5.58 -19.30
C PHE A 45 -14.19 6.78 -19.98
N ASN A 46 -12.89 7.02 -19.77
CA ASN A 46 -12.19 8.15 -20.38
C ASN A 46 -12.08 8.01 -21.91
N GLU A 47 -11.85 6.81 -22.42
CA GLU A 47 -11.84 6.55 -23.87
C GLU A 47 -13.19 6.89 -24.51
N LEU A 48 -14.30 6.47 -23.90
CA LEU A 48 -15.63 6.76 -24.43
C LEU A 48 -15.95 8.26 -24.41
N LEU A 49 -15.46 9.01 -23.41
CA LEU A 49 -15.57 10.47 -23.40
C LEU A 49 -14.81 11.12 -24.57
N GLU A 50 -13.60 10.67 -24.84
CA GLU A 50 -12.82 11.18 -25.97
C GLU A 50 -13.48 10.83 -27.32
N ILE A 51 -14.00 9.61 -27.48
CA ILE A 51 -14.76 9.22 -28.69
C ILE A 51 -15.97 10.15 -28.90
N ARG A 52 -16.74 10.43 -27.84
CA ARG A 52 -17.90 11.33 -27.95
C ARG A 52 -17.50 12.76 -28.25
N LYS A 53 -16.38 13.23 -27.69
CA LYS A 53 -15.82 14.54 -28.03
C LYS A 53 -15.45 14.62 -29.51
N LEU A 54 -14.76 13.61 -30.05
CA LEU A 54 -14.40 13.52 -31.48
C LEU A 54 -15.63 13.45 -32.40
N ARG A 55 -16.74 12.86 -31.95
CA ARG A 55 -18.02 12.80 -32.67
C ARG A 55 -18.93 14.02 -32.46
N ASN A 56 -18.45 15.09 -31.81
CA ASN A 56 -19.26 16.26 -31.42
C ASN A 56 -20.49 15.93 -30.55
N GLN A 57 -20.42 14.86 -29.78
CA GLN A 57 -21.48 14.35 -28.89
C GLN A 57 -21.25 14.65 -27.41
N SER A 58 -20.25 15.47 -27.07
CA SER A 58 -19.94 15.85 -25.69
C SER A 58 -21.10 16.55 -24.97
N HIS A 59 -21.93 17.28 -25.70
CA HIS A 59 -23.11 17.97 -25.17
C HIS A 59 -24.20 17.01 -24.66
N LEU A 60 -24.20 15.74 -25.07
CA LEU A 60 -25.20 14.76 -24.65
C LEU A 60 -25.05 14.36 -23.17
N ILE A 61 -23.86 14.53 -22.59
CA ILE A 61 -23.59 14.21 -21.19
C ILE A 61 -22.75 15.32 -20.56
N LYS A 62 -23.33 15.99 -19.56
CA LYS A 62 -22.59 16.94 -18.73
C LYS A 62 -21.84 16.20 -17.64
N ILE A 63 -20.52 16.40 -17.60
CA ILE A 63 -19.63 15.83 -16.58
C ILE A 63 -19.00 16.98 -15.81
N ASN A 64 -19.12 16.93 -14.50
CA ASN A 64 -18.44 17.85 -13.60
C ASN A 64 -17.57 17.04 -12.65
N LYS A 65 -16.34 17.49 -12.39
CA LYS A 65 -15.49 16.88 -11.38
C LYS A 65 -16.02 17.24 -10.00
N LEU A 66 -16.08 16.26 -9.10
CA LEU A 66 -16.34 16.53 -7.69
C LEU A 66 -15.18 17.34 -7.10
N PRO A 67 -15.41 18.23 -6.13
CA PRO A 67 -14.32 19.01 -5.54
C PRO A 67 -13.35 18.10 -4.79
N VAL A 68 -12.07 18.12 -5.18
CA VAL A 68 -11.00 17.25 -4.63
C VAL A 68 -10.89 17.38 -3.11
N LYS A 69 -11.15 18.59 -2.57
CA LYS A 69 -11.17 18.87 -1.13
C LYS A 69 -12.09 17.92 -0.34
N TYR A 70 -13.27 17.62 -0.87
CA TYR A 70 -14.28 16.77 -0.21
C TYR A 70 -14.23 15.31 -0.69
N PHE A 71 -13.83 15.08 -1.95
CA PHE A 71 -13.83 13.78 -2.63
C PHE A 71 -12.44 13.46 -3.20
N THR A 72 -11.51 13.18 -2.28
CA THR A 72 -10.10 13.01 -2.61
C THR A 72 -9.82 11.58 -3.11
N CYS A 73 -8.93 11.43 -4.09
CA CYS A 73 -8.46 10.10 -4.48
C CYS A 73 -7.35 9.63 -3.53
N GLY A 74 -6.98 8.34 -3.64
CA GLY A 74 -6.00 7.74 -2.73
C GLY A 74 -4.63 8.42 -2.82
N THR A 75 -4.23 8.89 -4.00
CA THR A 75 -2.97 9.62 -4.18
C THR A 75 -2.94 10.89 -3.32
N TYR A 76 -3.96 11.73 -3.43
CA TYR A 76 -4.03 12.98 -2.67
C TYR A 76 -4.13 12.71 -1.17
N TYR A 77 -5.04 11.82 -0.77
CA TYR A 77 -5.27 11.54 0.65
C TYR A 77 -4.10 10.88 1.36
N PHE A 78 -3.56 9.79 0.80
CA PHE A 78 -2.53 9.01 1.50
C PHE A 78 -1.12 9.59 1.33
N ASN A 79 -0.83 10.21 0.19
CA ASN A 79 0.52 10.67 -0.13
C ASN A 79 0.67 12.20 -0.01
N GLU A 80 -0.22 12.99 -0.62
CA GLU A 80 -0.04 14.46 -0.64
C GLU A 80 -0.46 15.14 0.67
N ASP A 81 -1.53 14.65 1.31
CA ASP A 81 -1.96 15.12 2.64
C ASP A 81 -1.12 14.52 3.78
N ASN A 82 -0.05 13.78 3.45
CA ASN A 82 0.86 13.13 4.41
C ASN A 82 0.15 12.25 5.46
N ARG A 83 -1.00 11.64 5.11
CA ARG A 83 -1.71 10.74 6.03
C ARG A 83 -1.01 9.43 6.32
N GLN A 84 0.12 9.14 5.67
CA GLN A 84 0.92 7.94 5.91
C GLN A 84 0.99 7.65 7.42
N PHE A 85 0.75 6.41 7.84
CA PHE A 85 0.84 6.01 9.25
C PHE A 85 -0.19 6.67 10.18
N GLY A 86 -1.40 6.97 9.69
CA GLY A 86 -2.53 7.35 10.55
C GLY A 86 -2.46 8.78 11.09
N VAL A 87 -1.69 9.65 10.44
CA VAL A 87 -1.71 11.09 10.71
C VAL A 87 -3.10 11.65 10.37
N PRO A 88 -3.71 12.49 11.23
CA PRO A 88 -4.96 13.16 10.89
C PRO A 88 -4.76 14.05 9.67
N GLY A 89 -5.48 13.77 8.60
CA GLY A 89 -5.56 14.62 7.40
C GLY A 89 -6.75 15.57 7.47
N SER A 90 -7.07 16.20 6.34
CA SER A 90 -8.08 17.24 6.24
C SER A 90 -9.41 16.85 6.89
N LYS A 91 -9.96 17.76 7.72
CA LYS A 91 -11.29 17.63 8.34
C LYS A 91 -12.43 17.76 7.32
N ASP A 92 -12.13 18.35 6.17
CA ASP A 92 -13.11 18.60 5.12
C ASP A 92 -13.27 17.40 4.19
N THR A 93 -12.39 16.40 4.25
CA THR A 93 -12.52 15.21 3.43
C THR A 93 -13.70 14.36 3.87
N VAL A 94 -14.67 14.16 2.98
CA VAL A 94 -15.89 13.36 3.23
C VAL A 94 -15.73 11.95 2.67
N VAL A 95 -15.13 11.81 1.49
CA VAL A 95 -14.95 10.53 0.81
C VAL A 95 -13.50 10.40 0.35
N VAL A 96 -12.93 9.21 0.53
CA VAL A 96 -11.60 8.82 0.06
C VAL A 96 -11.71 7.60 -0.84
N HIS A 97 -11.18 7.68 -2.05
CA HIS A 97 -11.16 6.52 -2.96
C HIS A 97 -9.82 5.79 -2.81
N ASN A 98 -9.82 4.52 -2.40
CA ASN A 98 -8.59 3.72 -2.41
C ASN A 98 -8.38 3.05 -3.77
N ASN A 99 -8.31 3.87 -4.81
CA ASN A 99 -8.20 3.46 -6.21
C ASN A 99 -6.74 3.35 -6.70
N TYR A 100 -5.79 3.92 -5.95
CA TYR A 100 -4.37 4.01 -6.31
C TYR A 100 -3.56 2.73 -6.01
N ILE A 101 -4.14 1.77 -5.29
CA ILE A 101 -3.54 0.45 -4.99
C ILE A 101 -4.31 -0.66 -5.72
N GLY A 102 -3.57 -1.57 -6.35
CA GLY A 102 -4.14 -2.67 -7.14
C GLY A 102 -4.79 -3.79 -6.31
N SER A 103 -4.10 -4.34 -5.31
CA SER A 103 -4.55 -5.57 -4.65
C SER A 103 -5.44 -5.34 -3.43
N ILE A 104 -6.35 -6.29 -3.17
CA ILE A 104 -7.19 -6.29 -1.96
C ILE A 104 -6.32 -6.29 -0.70
N ALA A 105 -5.28 -7.13 -0.62
CA ALA A 105 -4.45 -7.19 0.59
C ALA A 105 -3.69 -5.88 0.81
N ALA A 106 -3.23 -5.21 -0.24
CA ALA A 106 -2.60 -3.91 -0.13
C ALA A 106 -3.58 -2.82 0.34
N LYS A 107 -4.85 -2.88 -0.10
CA LYS A 107 -5.90 -1.98 0.41
C LYS A 107 -6.18 -2.21 1.89
N ILE A 108 -6.29 -3.47 2.31
CA ILE A 108 -6.48 -3.85 3.72
C ILE A 108 -5.30 -3.37 4.57
N TYR A 109 -4.07 -3.68 4.15
CA TYR A 109 -2.86 -3.25 4.84
C TYR A 109 -2.84 -1.73 5.01
N ARG A 110 -3.09 -0.97 3.93
CA ARG A 110 -3.14 0.49 3.99
C ARG A 110 -4.20 0.98 4.98
N PHE A 111 -5.39 0.39 5.00
CA PHE A 111 -6.44 0.80 5.94
C PHE A 111 -6.04 0.53 7.39
N LYS A 112 -5.41 -0.61 7.67
CA LYS A 112 -4.86 -0.93 8.99
C LYS A 112 -3.79 0.09 9.41
N GLU A 113 -2.83 0.37 8.53
CA GLU A 113 -1.73 1.30 8.77
C GLU A 113 -2.22 2.74 9.05
N ASN A 114 -3.41 3.10 8.54
CA ASN A 114 -3.98 4.45 8.64
C ASN A 114 -5.18 4.57 9.59
N PHE A 115 -5.43 3.56 10.44
CA PHE A 115 -6.57 3.53 11.38
C PHE A 115 -7.95 3.63 10.71
N LEU A 116 -8.05 3.24 9.44
CA LEU A 116 -9.32 3.16 8.69
C LEU A 116 -9.92 1.75 8.74
N TRP A 117 -9.23 0.79 9.36
CA TRP A 117 -9.72 -0.56 9.56
C TRP A 117 -10.34 -0.71 10.95
N SER A 118 -11.67 -0.67 11.02
CA SER A 118 -12.44 -0.74 12.27
C SER A 118 -12.84 -2.16 12.69
N LEU A 119 -12.44 -3.18 11.92
CA LEU A 119 -12.80 -4.57 12.19
C LEU A 119 -11.71 -5.27 13.01
N ASP A 120 -12.07 -5.77 14.18
CA ASP A 120 -11.22 -6.61 15.04
C ASP A 120 -11.64 -8.09 15.01
N THR A 121 -11.57 -8.69 13.82
CA THR A 121 -11.89 -10.10 13.64
C THR A 121 -10.81 -10.98 14.28
N SER A 122 -11.23 -12.00 15.04
CA SER A 122 -10.34 -12.98 15.68
C SER A 122 -9.32 -12.38 16.65
N GLY A 123 -9.63 -11.22 17.24
CA GLY A 123 -8.75 -10.53 18.18
C GLY A 123 -7.45 -10.03 17.55
N TYR A 124 -7.48 -9.65 16.27
CA TYR A 124 -6.33 -9.08 15.56
C TYR A 124 -5.64 -7.96 16.36
N TYR A 125 -6.42 -7.07 16.98
CA TYR A 125 -6.01 -5.95 17.84
C TYR A 125 -6.19 -6.24 19.33
N SER A 126 -7.26 -6.93 19.74
CA SER A 126 -7.62 -7.09 21.16
C SER A 126 -7.11 -8.37 21.84
N SER A 127 -6.46 -9.30 21.12
CA SER A 127 -6.04 -10.59 21.69
C SER A 127 -5.13 -10.43 22.91
N ARG A 128 -5.58 -10.96 24.05
CA ARG A 128 -4.84 -10.96 25.34
C ARG A 128 -3.74 -12.02 25.42
N VAL A 129 -3.82 -13.05 24.58
CA VAL A 129 -2.87 -14.17 24.59
C VAL A 129 -1.73 -13.97 23.60
N THR A 130 -1.95 -13.17 22.55
CA THR A 130 -0.92 -12.91 21.55
C THR A 130 0.20 -12.10 22.17
N LYS A 131 1.42 -12.61 21.97
CA LYS A 131 2.68 -11.97 22.34
C LYS A 131 3.36 -11.47 21.08
N TYR A 132 4.14 -10.40 21.22
CA TYR A 132 4.69 -9.66 20.09
C TYR A 132 6.20 -9.50 20.22
N ILE A 133 6.81 -9.26 19.07
CA ILE A 133 8.17 -8.75 18.95
C ILE A 133 8.12 -7.54 18.03
N SER A 134 8.80 -6.47 18.38
CA SER A 134 8.97 -5.28 17.55
C SER A 134 10.45 -5.07 17.29
N TYR A 135 10.76 -4.37 16.20
CA TYR A 135 12.12 -3.92 15.95
C TYR A 135 12.16 -2.57 15.26
N GLY A 136 13.30 -1.89 15.36
CA GLY A 136 13.56 -0.64 14.66
C GLY A 136 14.38 -0.85 13.38
N ASN A 137 14.15 -0.01 12.38
CA ASN A 137 15.10 0.16 11.27
C ASN A 137 16.10 1.28 11.60
N SER A 138 17.33 1.16 11.11
CA SER A 138 18.36 2.19 11.29
C SER A 138 17.92 3.53 10.69
N ILE A 139 18.27 4.62 11.39
CA ILE A 139 17.98 6.00 10.96
C ILE A 139 19.06 6.49 9.97
N ASP A 140 20.26 5.90 10.01
CA ASP A 140 21.43 6.36 9.26
C ASP A 140 21.52 5.69 7.90
N PHE A 141 21.21 6.44 6.84
CA PHE A 141 21.25 5.94 5.46
C PHE A 141 22.66 5.88 4.91
N GLN A 142 23.30 4.73 5.08
CA GLN A 142 24.50 4.35 4.32
C GLN A 142 24.10 3.57 3.06
N GLU A 143 25.01 3.46 2.10
CA GLU A 143 24.84 2.55 0.96
C GLU A 143 24.51 1.14 1.49
N ASN A 144 23.58 0.44 0.83
CA ASN A 144 23.05 -0.90 1.20
C ASN A 144 22.06 -0.98 2.39
N ASN A 145 21.56 0.13 2.93
CA ASN A 145 20.58 0.10 4.02
C ASN A 145 19.30 -0.69 3.72
N TYR A 146 18.82 -0.67 2.48
CA TYR A 146 17.67 -1.47 2.07
C TYR A 146 17.90 -2.98 2.28
N LEU A 147 19.08 -3.50 1.92
CA LEU A 147 19.41 -4.91 2.13
C LEU A 147 19.44 -5.25 3.62
N LYS A 148 19.91 -4.32 4.46
CA LYS A 148 19.89 -4.46 5.92
C LYS A 148 18.45 -4.47 6.47
N GLU A 149 17.57 -3.60 5.97
CA GLU A 149 16.14 -3.59 6.35
C GLU A 149 15.42 -4.89 5.95
N ILE A 150 15.69 -5.41 4.74
CA ILE A 150 15.17 -6.71 4.29
C ILE A 150 15.72 -7.86 5.14
N GLN A 151 17.02 -7.85 5.45
CA GLN A 151 17.62 -8.88 6.28
C GLN A 151 17.05 -8.84 7.71
N ALA A 152 16.89 -7.65 8.28
CA ALA A 152 16.24 -7.46 9.57
C ALA A 152 14.79 -7.97 9.55
N LEU A 153 14.03 -7.71 8.48
CA LEU A 153 12.69 -8.27 8.30
C LEU A 153 12.70 -9.79 8.28
N LYS A 154 13.59 -10.43 7.49
CA LYS A 154 13.73 -11.90 7.45
C LYS A 154 14.02 -12.46 8.84
N ASN A 155 14.97 -11.86 9.55
CA ASN A 155 15.35 -12.28 10.90
C ASN A 155 14.17 -12.11 11.88
N ALA A 156 13.49 -10.97 11.83
CA ALA A 156 12.34 -10.68 12.68
C ALA A 156 11.21 -11.71 12.48
N MET A 157 10.86 -12.02 11.23
CA MET A 157 9.86 -13.04 10.92
C MET A 157 10.25 -14.41 11.44
N LYS A 158 11.54 -14.79 11.32
CA LYS A 158 12.04 -16.07 11.82
C LYS A 158 12.03 -16.14 13.34
N ILE A 159 12.52 -15.11 14.03
CA ILE A 159 12.52 -15.02 15.49
C ILE A 159 11.08 -15.03 16.01
N GLY A 160 10.16 -14.31 15.37
CA GLY A 160 8.73 -14.33 15.69
C GLY A 160 8.16 -15.75 15.63
N GLN A 161 8.42 -16.47 14.54
CA GLN A 161 7.99 -17.87 14.42
C GLN A 161 8.57 -18.79 15.51
N LEU A 162 9.89 -18.72 15.75
CA LEU A 162 10.57 -19.56 16.76
C LEU A 162 10.11 -19.26 18.18
N SER A 163 9.87 -17.98 18.49
CA SER A 163 9.40 -17.53 19.81
C SER A 163 7.88 -17.54 19.97
N LYS A 164 7.13 -17.99 18.95
CA LYS A 164 5.66 -17.96 18.89
C LYS A 164 5.09 -16.55 19.16
N ARG A 165 5.73 -15.52 18.59
CA ARG A 165 5.36 -14.11 18.69
C ARG A 165 5.03 -13.52 17.32
N VAL A 166 4.06 -12.61 17.30
CA VAL A 166 3.70 -11.83 16.11
C VAL A 166 4.65 -10.65 15.96
N VAL A 167 5.14 -10.40 14.75
CA VAL A 167 6.09 -9.30 14.48
C VAL A 167 5.36 -7.99 14.23
N ILE A 168 5.62 -6.96 15.03
CA ILE A 168 5.21 -5.59 14.74
C ILE A 168 6.29 -4.98 13.85
N LEU A 169 5.92 -4.63 12.62
CA LEU A 169 6.85 -4.14 11.62
C LEU A 169 7.33 -2.72 11.93
N PRO A 170 8.58 -2.36 11.61
CA PRO A 170 9.01 -0.97 11.60
C PRO A 170 8.44 -0.22 10.41
N LYS A 171 8.65 1.09 10.42
CA LYS A 171 8.62 1.89 9.19
C LYS A 171 9.89 1.62 8.39
N PHE A 172 9.76 1.47 7.08
CA PHE A 172 10.87 1.25 6.16
C PHE A 172 11.37 2.56 5.58
N THR A 173 12.58 2.57 5.04
CA THR A 173 13.08 3.78 4.38
C THR A 173 12.54 3.86 2.96
N CYS A 174 11.93 4.98 2.61
CA CYS A 174 11.45 5.23 1.26
C CYS A 174 12.60 5.32 0.27
N CYS A 175 12.38 4.72 -0.89
CA CYS A 175 13.24 4.80 -2.06
C CYS A 175 13.62 6.23 -2.48
N ALA A 176 12.71 7.21 -2.31
CA ALA A 176 12.96 8.62 -2.65
C ALA A 176 14.10 9.25 -1.85
N CYS A 177 14.45 8.70 -0.67
CA CYS A 177 15.58 9.18 0.11
C CYS A 177 16.92 8.97 -0.60
N LYS A 178 17.04 7.95 -1.46
CA LYS A 178 18.26 7.67 -2.24
C LYS A 178 18.66 8.84 -3.15
N LYS A 179 17.69 9.62 -3.65
CA LYS A 179 17.96 10.73 -4.58
C LYS A 179 18.44 12.00 -3.88
N GLN A 180 18.18 12.17 -2.58
CA GLN A 180 18.38 13.45 -1.90
C GLN A 180 19.67 13.56 -1.06
N ARG A 181 20.47 12.48 -0.88
CA ARG A 181 21.78 12.46 -0.17
C ARG A 181 21.83 13.20 1.18
N LYS A 182 20.67 13.44 1.81
CA LYS A 182 20.52 14.05 3.13
C LYS A 182 19.78 13.07 4.04
N SER A 183 20.02 13.18 5.36
CA SER A 183 19.46 12.32 6.42
C SER A 183 18.00 11.89 6.14
N CYS A 184 17.75 10.56 6.12
CA CYS A 184 16.42 9.95 5.97
C CYS A 184 15.64 9.88 7.30
N SER A 185 15.83 10.91 8.13
CA SER A 185 15.16 11.06 9.42
C SER A 185 13.76 11.65 9.27
N ASN A 186 13.48 12.34 8.16
CA ASN A 186 12.20 12.99 7.92
C ASN A 186 11.08 11.98 7.67
N PHE A 187 9.88 12.32 8.15
CA PHE A 187 8.68 11.49 8.00
C PHE A 187 8.36 11.16 6.53
N SER A 188 8.57 12.11 5.62
CA SER A 188 8.40 11.94 4.18
C SER A 188 9.38 10.95 3.53
N THR A 189 10.38 10.48 4.28
CA THR A 189 11.33 9.46 3.86
C THR A 189 11.06 8.09 4.49
N LYS A 190 9.93 7.92 5.18
CA LYS A 190 9.48 6.65 5.76
C LYS A 190 8.30 6.08 4.98
N CYS A 191 8.35 4.79 4.70
CA CYS A 191 7.38 4.07 3.89
C CYS A 191 6.88 2.82 4.62
N SER A 192 5.68 2.37 4.24
CA SER A 192 5.12 1.13 4.77
C SER A 192 5.69 -0.10 4.06
N LEU A 193 5.33 -1.31 4.52
CA LEU A 193 5.73 -2.56 3.86
C LEU A 193 5.34 -2.60 2.37
N LEU A 194 4.30 -1.87 1.97
CA LEU A 194 3.84 -1.80 0.58
C LEU A 194 4.89 -1.23 -0.37
N SER A 195 5.86 -0.45 0.13
CA SER A 195 6.96 0.06 -0.69
C SER A 195 8.13 -0.92 -0.85
N VAL A 196 8.05 -2.08 -0.20
CA VAL A 196 9.17 -3.00 -0.01
C VAL A 196 8.89 -4.33 -0.70
N LEU A 197 7.69 -4.89 -0.51
CA LEU A 197 7.31 -6.21 -1.01
C LEU A 197 5.92 -6.20 -1.64
N ASN A 198 5.65 -7.20 -2.49
CA ASN A 198 4.29 -7.54 -2.88
C ASN A 198 3.58 -8.18 -1.69
N ILE A 199 2.61 -7.46 -1.13
CA ILE A 199 1.91 -7.88 0.09
C ILE A 199 1.03 -9.12 -0.12
N ASP A 200 0.44 -9.34 -1.29
CA ASP A 200 -0.34 -10.55 -1.53
C ASP A 200 0.55 -11.80 -1.44
N ALA A 201 1.75 -11.72 -2.03
CA ALA A 201 2.73 -12.80 -1.97
C ALA A 201 3.26 -13.00 -0.54
N PHE A 202 3.42 -11.90 0.22
CA PHE A 202 3.84 -11.94 1.62
C PHE A 202 2.76 -12.59 2.50
N ASP A 203 1.50 -12.20 2.32
CA ASP A 203 0.35 -12.66 3.10
C ASP A 203 0.08 -14.15 2.94
N LYS A 204 0.34 -14.72 1.75
CA LYS A 204 0.29 -16.17 1.53
C LYS A 204 1.14 -16.96 2.54
N LYS A 205 2.21 -16.36 3.07
CA LYS A 205 3.09 -16.99 4.06
C LYS A 205 2.94 -16.42 5.47
N PHE A 206 2.59 -15.14 5.59
CA PHE A 206 2.78 -14.40 6.84
C PHE A 206 1.56 -13.62 7.34
N ALA A 207 0.39 -13.68 6.70
CA ALA A 207 -0.77 -12.80 7.02
C ALA A 207 -1.13 -12.67 8.51
N ASN A 208 -0.94 -13.72 9.31
CA ASN A 208 -1.25 -13.73 10.74
C ASN A 208 -0.02 -13.58 11.66
N LEU A 209 1.17 -13.52 11.08
CA LEU A 209 2.46 -13.53 11.78
C LEU A 209 3.09 -12.15 11.93
N TYR A 210 2.47 -11.11 11.38
CA TYR A 210 2.93 -9.73 11.55
C TYR A 210 1.77 -8.75 11.79
N ARG A 211 2.13 -7.52 12.15
CA ARG A 211 1.26 -6.34 12.26
C ARG A 211 1.93 -5.12 11.64
N GLU A 212 1.11 -4.21 11.14
CA GLU A 212 1.50 -2.91 10.60
C GLU A 212 2.28 -2.05 11.62
N SER A 213 3.03 -1.06 11.15
CA SER A 213 3.91 -0.28 12.03
C SER A 213 3.18 0.61 13.02
N THR A 214 1.94 0.97 12.69
CA THR A 214 1.06 1.75 13.56
C THR A 214 0.18 0.90 14.48
N PHE A 215 0.32 -0.43 14.45
CA PHE A 215 -0.57 -1.35 15.17
C PHE A 215 -0.79 -0.98 16.64
N ILE A 216 0.28 -0.65 17.37
CA ILE A 216 0.23 -0.30 18.80
C ILE A 216 -0.56 0.98 19.09
N HIS A 217 -0.77 1.83 18.08
CA HIS A 217 -1.47 3.10 18.18
C HIS A 217 -2.92 3.01 17.69
N ASN A 218 -3.35 1.87 17.15
CA ASN A 218 -4.74 1.68 16.76
C ASN A 218 -5.64 1.71 18.00
N PRO A 219 -6.78 2.44 18.00
CA PRO A 219 -7.71 2.51 19.13
C PRO A 219 -8.27 1.17 19.60
N LEU A 220 -8.32 0.16 18.72
CA LEU A 220 -8.79 -1.19 19.06
C LEU A 220 -7.71 -2.03 19.75
N THR A 221 -6.45 -1.58 19.72
CA THR A 221 -5.34 -2.31 20.31
C THR A 221 -5.45 -2.28 21.82
N ARG A 222 -5.40 -3.47 22.43
CA ARG A 222 -5.40 -3.57 23.88
C ARG A 222 -4.17 -2.89 24.47
N LYS A 223 -4.24 -2.53 25.76
CA LYS A 223 -3.05 -2.15 26.52
C LYS A 223 -2.12 -3.37 26.67
N PHE A 224 -0.82 -3.11 26.54
CA PHE A 224 0.23 -4.12 26.67
C PHE A 224 0.89 -4.05 28.04
N ASP A 225 1.16 -5.23 28.60
CA ASP A 225 2.05 -5.40 29.74
C ASP A 225 3.51 -5.45 29.26
N LYS A 226 4.47 -5.20 30.16
CA LYS A 226 5.91 -5.22 29.83
C LYS A 226 6.38 -6.53 29.18
N SER A 227 5.73 -7.66 29.46
CA SER A 227 6.08 -8.97 28.91
C SER A 227 5.47 -9.26 27.53
N ASP A 228 4.52 -8.43 27.09
CA ASP A 228 3.78 -8.64 25.85
C ASP A 228 4.61 -8.35 24.62
N ILE A 229 5.50 -7.36 24.68
CA ILE A 229 6.31 -6.92 23.55
C ILE A 229 7.80 -7.02 23.90
N ILE A 230 8.53 -7.81 23.11
CA ILE A 230 9.99 -7.76 23.10
C ILE A 230 10.40 -6.72 22.05
N ASN A 231 11.13 -5.67 22.46
CA ASN A 231 11.66 -4.68 21.55
C ASN A 231 13.13 -5.01 21.24
N LEU A 232 13.46 -5.27 19.98
CA LEU A 232 14.84 -5.47 19.52
C LEU A 232 15.34 -4.26 18.73
N SER A 233 16.59 -3.87 18.91
CA SER A 233 17.23 -2.86 18.06
C SER A 233 17.54 -3.43 16.68
N HIS A 234 17.78 -2.54 15.71
CA HIS A 234 18.23 -2.93 14.37
C HIS A 234 19.51 -3.77 14.44
N ASP A 235 20.48 -3.35 15.26
CA ASP A 235 21.76 -4.03 15.42
C ASP A 235 21.60 -5.39 16.08
N GLN A 236 20.71 -5.51 17.08
CA GLN A 236 20.38 -6.81 17.68
C GLN A 236 19.80 -7.76 16.63
N MET A 237 18.92 -7.28 15.76
CA MET A 237 18.37 -8.09 14.66
C MET A 237 19.46 -8.53 13.68
N PHE A 238 20.47 -7.71 13.41
CA PHE A 238 21.58 -8.04 12.51
C PHE A 238 22.61 -8.99 13.15
N GLU A 239 22.97 -8.78 14.41
CA GLU A 239 23.91 -9.65 15.13
C GLU A 239 23.35 -11.06 15.30
N ILE A 240 22.04 -11.20 15.57
CA ILE A 240 21.40 -12.52 15.67
C ILE A 240 21.56 -13.34 14.38
N SER A 241 21.58 -12.72 13.19
CA SER A 241 21.83 -13.48 11.95
C SER A 241 23.22 -14.10 11.84
N LYS A 242 24.22 -13.61 12.58
CA LYS A 242 25.57 -14.19 12.55
C LYS A 242 25.64 -15.54 13.27
N TYR A 243 24.78 -15.74 14.27
CA TYR A 243 24.81 -16.94 15.12
C TYR A 243 23.95 -18.09 14.61
N TYR A 244 23.14 -17.84 13.58
CA TYR A 244 22.26 -18.84 13.05
C TYR A 244 22.32 -18.89 11.53
N ASN A 245 22.81 -20.02 11.03
CA ASN A 245 22.70 -20.40 9.61
C ASN A 245 21.26 -20.84 9.33
N TYR A 246 20.29 -19.94 9.53
CA TYR A 246 18.90 -20.25 9.25
C TYR A 246 18.69 -20.33 7.75
N SER A 247 18.11 -21.44 7.30
CA SER A 247 17.55 -21.66 5.97
C SER A 247 16.93 -20.36 5.43
N ILE A 248 17.42 -19.91 4.28
CA ILE A 248 17.03 -18.64 3.66
C ILE A 248 15.51 -18.61 3.53
N VAL A 249 14.84 -17.68 4.22
CA VAL A 249 13.49 -17.32 3.83
C VAL A 249 13.60 -16.69 2.45
N HIS A 250 13.32 -17.49 1.43
CA HIS A 250 13.39 -17.06 0.03
C HIS A 250 12.28 -16.04 -0.21
N PHE A 251 12.70 -14.78 -0.20
CA PHE A 251 11.88 -13.62 -0.56
C PHE A 251 11.90 -13.37 -2.07
N ASP A 252 12.59 -14.20 -2.84
CA ASP A 252 12.84 -14.02 -4.27
C ASP A 252 11.53 -13.99 -5.09
N HIS A 253 10.45 -14.62 -4.57
CA HIS A 253 9.11 -14.60 -5.14
C HIS A 253 8.19 -13.48 -4.59
N LEU A 254 8.66 -12.70 -3.61
CA LEU A 254 7.90 -11.61 -2.97
C LEU A 254 8.11 -10.26 -3.65
N TYR A 255 9.12 -10.17 -4.51
CA TYR A 255 9.30 -9.03 -5.41
C TYR A 255 8.48 -9.33 -6.65
N GLY A 256 7.41 -8.56 -6.89
CA GLY A 256 6.58 -8.77 -8.08
C GLY A 256 7.35 -8.40 -9.35
N LYS A 257 6.97 -9.03 -10.47
CA LYS A 257 7.34 -8.57 -11.81
C LYS A 257 6.60 -7.27 -12.08
N PHE A 258 7.33 -6.18 -12.28
CA PHE A 258 6.79 -5.00 -12.94
C PHE A 258 6.93 -5.21 -14.44
N ASP A 259 5.83 -5.09 -15.19
CA ASP A 259 5.89 -5.06 -16.64
C ASP A 259 6.84 -3.93 -17.06
N ASN A 260 7.92 -4.30 -17.75
CA ASN A 260 9.03 -3.48 -18.28
C ASN A 260 10.27 -3.24 -17.41
N TYR A 261 10.58 -4.08 -16.41
CA TYR A 261 11.93 -4.06 -15.83
C TYR A 261 12.59 -5.44 -15.80
N ASN A 262 13.61 -5.60 -16.65
CA ASN A 262 14.57 -6.68 -16.57
C ASN A 262 15.34 -6.57 -15.26
N TYR A 263 15.30 -7.64 -14.47
CA TYR A 263 16.21 -7.91 -13.36
C TYR A 263 17.58 -8.29 -13.96
N THR A 264 18.30 -7.28 -14.44
CA THR A 264 19.70 -7.43 -14.81
C THR A 264 20.47 -6.32 -14.10
N ASP A 265 21.41 -6.75 -13.27
CA ASP A 265 22.32 -5.96 -12.42
C ASP A 265 21.74 -5.39 -11.11
N ASN A 266 22.62 -5.26 -10.13
CA ASN A 266 22.44 -4.81 -8.73
C ASN A 266 21.86 -3.38 -8.57
N HIS A 267 21.07 -2.92 -9.53
CA HIS A 267 20.41 -1.62 -9.57
C HIS A 267 18.90 -1.79 -9.39
N PHE A 268 18.49 -1.84 -8.13
CA PHE A 268 17.09 -1.74 -7.71
C PHE A 268 16.51 -0.40 -8.18
N LYS A 269 15.70 -0.42 -9.26
CA LYS A 269 14.99 0.76 -9.75
C LYS A 269 13.76 1.03 -8.90
N CYS A 270 13.87 2.11 -8.16
CA CYS A 270 12.89 2.62 -7.22
C CYS A 270 11.75 3.37 -7.93
N ASP A 271 10.89 2.69 -8.68
CA ASP A 271 9.72 3.30 -9.32
C ASP A 271 8.41 2.75 -8.72
N ASN A 272 7.58 3.65 -8.16
CA ASN A 272 6.18 3.48 -7.73
C ASN A 272 5.71 2.08 -7.25
N TYR A 273 6.25 1.62 -6.12
CA TYR A 273 5.90 0.35 -5.48
C TYR A 273 4.43 0.19 -5.06
N GLU A 274 3.64 1.26 -4.95
CA GLU A 274 2.24 1.12 -4.56
C GLU A 274 1.34 0.61 -5.70
N GLN A 275 1.88 0.49 -6.93
CA GLN A 275 1.16 0.06 -8.12
C GLN A 275 1.51 -1.38 -8.52
N TRP A 276 1.28 -2.34 -7.62
CA TRP A 276 1.30 -3.75 -7.98
C TRP A 276 0.04 -4.08 -8.79
N ASN A 277 0.16 -4.05 -10.11
CA ASN A 277 -0.85 -4.62 -10.99
C ASN A 277 -0.77 -6.14 -10.88
N GLN A 278 -1.83 -6.75 -10.37
CA GLN A 278 -2.06 -8.15 -10.67
C GLN A 278 -2.38 -8.21 -12.18
N ASN A 279 -1.67 -9.03 -12.93
CA ASN A 279 -2.21 -9.59 -14.17
C ASN A 279 -3.41 -10.45 -13.77
N LEU A 280 -4.52 -9.78 -13.45
CA LEU A 280 -5.86 -10.36 -13.48
C LEU A 280 -6.26 -10.33 -14.92
#